data_AF-A0A966F2D9-F1
#
_entry.id   AF-A0A966F2D9-F1
#
_cell.length_a   1.000
_cell.length_b   1.000
_cell.length_c   1.000
_cell.angle_alpha   90.00
_cell.angle_beta   90.00
_cell.angle_gamma   90.00
#
_symmetry.space_group_name_H-M   'P 1'
#
loop_
_entity.id
_entity.type
_entity.pdbx_description
1 polymer ?
#
loop_
_entity_poly.entity_id
_entity_poly.type
_entity_poly.pdbx_seq_one_letter_code
_entity_poly.pdbx_strand_id
1 'polypeptide(L)'
;MSLWAELKRRNVFRVAAAYVVIGWLMLQVADIVLGFTGAPDWVGKALIAMLVLGFIPVLALAWVFEVGPEGVRVDNGKSQRDAGPQARRLDVITLGAVVLVVLLMIAQQLGPALLSPQPPAAEETVSVRPTELPPAPAAQVPVEPAPEADPWIPSPGSIAALPFANRSAHADNKFFVDGIHDELLTELARNRALTVISRTSVMEYADTVKNLREIGTELGVANILEGAVQRSGDQVRITVQLIDASTDA
;
A
#
# COMPACT_ATOMS: atom_id res chain seq x y z
N MET A 1 41.77 12.99 25.06
CA MET A 1 40.55 12.82 25.89
C MET A 1 39.39 12.57 24.93
N SER A 2 38.68 11.46 25.08
CA SER A 2 37.71 11.00 24.08
C SER A 2 36.42 11.82 24.14
N LEU A 3 36.04 12.46 23.02
CA LEU A 3 34.74 13.15 22.85
C LEU A 3 33.55 12.23 23.22
N TRP A 4 33.73 10.92 23.02
CA TRP A 4 32.76 9.90 23.36
C TRP A 4 32.60 9.71 24.88
N ALA A 5 33.68 9.87 25.65
CA ALA A 5 33.63 9.87 27.10
C ALA A 5 32.99 11.15 27.64
N GLU A 6 33.23 12.30 26.99
CA GLU A 6 32.65 13.59 27.35
C GLU A 6 31.12 13.62 27.12
N LEU A 7 30.65 13.09 25.98
CA LEU A 7 29.22 12.97 25.65
C LEU A 7 28.48 12.03 26.61
N LYS A 8 29.14 10.95 27.04
CA LYS A 8 28.58 9.97 27.99
C LYS A 8 28.54 10.52 29.41
N ARG A 9 29.50 11.36 29.80
CA ARG A 9 29.54 12.01 31.11
C ARG A 9 28.45 13.07 31.28
N ARG A 10 28.08 13.77 30.20
CA ARG A 10 27.16 14.93 30.24
C ARG A 10 25.67 14.60 30.01
N ASN A 11 25.25 13.34 30.13
CA ASN A 11 23.86 12.92 29.88
C ASN A 11 23.29 13.30 28.49
N VAL A 12 24.13 13.72 27.53
CA VAL A 12 23.70 14.19 26.20
C VAL A 12 22.94 13.08 25.46
N PHE A 13 23.30 11.81 25.68
CA PHE A 13 22.57 10.66 25.15
C PHE A 13 21.13 10.55 25.64
N ARG A 14 20.86 10.91 26.91
CA ARG A 14 19.49 10.87 27.46
C ARG A 14 18.65 11.98 26.85
N VAL A 15 19.21 13.17 26.68
CA VAL A 15 18.53 14.29 26.01
C VAL A 15 18.30 13.98 24.52
N ALA A 16 19.30 13.40 23.84
CA ALA A 16 19.16 12.96 22.46
C ALA A 16 18.06 11.91 22.30
N ALA A 17 18.03 10.90 23.18
CA ALA A 17 16.99 9.86 23.17
C ALA A 17 15.60 10.46 23.45
N ALA A 18 15.48 11.35 24.44
CA ALA A 18 14.23 12.04 24.73
C ALA A 18 13.76 12.90 23.54
N TYR A 19 14.68 13.60 22.87
CA TYR A 19 14.38 14.38 21.68
C TYR A 19 13.86 13.51 20.53
N VAL A 20 14.47 12.35 20.30
CA VAL A 20 14.02 11.40 19.27
C VAL A 20 12.62 10.88 19.59
N VAL A 21 12.35 10.49 20.84
CA VAL A 21 11.02 9.98 21.24
C VAL A 21 9.95 11.06 21.13
N ILE A 22 10.22 12.27 21.63
CA ILE A 22 9.29 13.40 21.58
C ILE A 22 9.09 13.86 20.13
N GLY A 23 10.17 13.95 19.35
CA GLY A 23 10.11 14.30 17.94
C GLY A 23 9.30 13.30 17.13
N TRP A 24 9.50 12.01 17.39
CA TRP A 24 8.70 10.95 16.78
C TRP A 24 7.21 11.06 17.15
N LEU A 25 6.89 11.29 18.43
CA LEU A 25 5.51 11.53 18.88
C LEU A 25 4.89 12.75 18.18
N MET A 26 5.66 13.84 18.05
CA MET A 26 5.21 15.06 17.39
C MET A 26 4.91 14.83 15.90
N LEU A 27 5.72 14.00 15.22
CA LEU A 27 5.46 13.61 13.83
C LEU A 27 4.16 12.81 13.70
N GLN A 28 3.89 11.88 14.63
CA GLN A 28 2.64 11.11 14.63
C GLN A 28 1.40 12.01 14.77
N VAL A 29 1.45 13.00 15.66
CA VAL A 29 0.36 13.99 15.81
C VAL A 29 0.26 14.87 14.58
N ALA A 30 1.39 15.28 14.00
CA ALA A 30 1.43 16.09 12.80
C ALA A 30 0.78 15.38 11.60
N ASP A 31 1.03 14.10 11.38
CA ASP A 31 0.42 13.35 10.28
C ASP A 31 -1.12 13.35 10.38
N ILE A 32 -1.66 13.21 11.59
CA ILE A 32 -3.11 13.26 11.84
C ILE A 32 -3.68 14.65 11.52
N VAL A 33 -3.02 15.71 12.02
CA VAL A 33 -3.50 17.10 11.86
C VAL A 33 -3.34 17.57 10.41
N LEU A 34 -2.21 17.27 9.77
CA LEU A 34 -1.93 17.66 8.39
C LEU A 34 -2.87 16.94 7.42
N GLY A 35 -3.14 15.65 7.65
CA GLY A 35 -4.12 14.88 6.88
C GLY A 35 -5.53 15.45 7.02
N PHE A 36 -5.95 15.83 8.24
CA PHE A 36 -7.27 16.43 8.47
C PHE A 36 -7.43 17.81 7.81
N THR A 37 -6.36 18.61 7.79
CA THR A 37 -6.39 19.98 7.24
C THR A 37 -6.17 20.03 5.73
N GLY A 38 -5.79 18.92 5.09
CA GLY A 38 -5.42 18.89 3.68
C GLY A 38 -4.16 19.70 3.39
N ALA A 39 -3.23 19.76 4.35
CA ALA A 39 -2.03 20.56 4.23
C ALA A 39 -1.14 20.08 3.07
N PRO A 40 -0.50 20.99 2.31
CA PRO A 40 0.41 20.61 1.23
C PRO A 40 1.62 19.80 1.73
N ASP A 41 2.14 18.89 0.90
CA ASP A 41 3.25 17.97 1.28
C ASP A 41 4.55 18.67 1.69
N TRP A 42 4.77 19.92 1.24
CA TRP A 42 5.93 20.70 1.64
C TRP A 42 5.90 21.06 3.13
N VAL A 43 4.73 21.11 3.75
CA VAL A 43 4.55 21.46 5.17
C VAL A 43 5.13 20.37 6.07
N GLY A 44 4.85 19.10 5.78
CA GLY A 44 5.45 17.97 6.49
C GLY A 44 6.98 17.95 6.34
N LYS A 45 7.49 18.19 5.13
CA LYS A 45 8.93 18.30 4.85
C LYS A 45 9.57 19.45 5.63
N ALA A 46 8.93 20.61 5.71
CA ALA A 46 9.40 21.76 6.47
C ALA A 46 9.45 21.48 7.98
N LEU A 47 8.44 20.76 8.51
CA LEU A 47 8.38 20.38 9.92
C LEU A 47 9.50 19.39 10.28
N ILE A 48 9.75 18.38 9.45
CA ILE A 48 10.87 17.45 9.64
C ILE A 48 12.21 18.21 9.57
N ALA A 49 12.38 19.09 8.59
CA ALA A 49 13.59 19.91 8.46
C ALA A 49 13.81 20.79 9.70
N MET A 50 12.75 21.38 10.27
CA MET A 50 12.82 22.16 11.51
C MET A 50 13.21 21.29 12.72
N LEU A 51 12.70 20.06 12.81
CA LEU A 51 13.04 19.13 13.88
C LEU A 51 14.52 18.71 13.80
N VAL A 52 15.02 18.39 12.61
CA VAL A 52 16.43 18.04 12.41
C VAL A 52 17.33 19.23 12.69
N LEU A 53 16.94 20.43 12.22
CA LEU A 53 17.70 21.66 12.46
C LEU A 53 17.72 22.03 13.95
N GLY A 54 16.61 21.82 14.67
CA GLY A 54 16.48 22.05 16.11
C GLY A 54 17.26 21.05 16.97
N PHE A 55 17.61 19.89 16.44
CA PHE A 55 18.40 18.89 17.17
C PHE A 55 19.82 19.38 17.51
N ILE A 56 20.49 20.04 16.57
CA ILE A 56 21.86 20.54 16.74
C ILE A 56 21.99 21.53 17.91
N PRO A 57 21.19 22.62 17.99
CA PRO A 57 21.24 23.54 19.12
C PRO A 57 20.77 22.89 20.43
N VAL A 58 19.83 21.94 20.39
CA VAL A 58 19.41 21.20 21.59
C VAL A 58 20.55 20.34 22.15
N LEU A 59 21.33 19.68 21.28
CA LEU A 59 22.54 18.96 21.70
C LEU A 59 23.63 19.90 22.22
N ALA A 60 23.82 21.05 21.57
CA ALA A 60 24.77 22.06 22.02
C ALA A 60 24.38 22.61 23.40
N LEU A 61 23.09 22.90 23.61
CA LEU A 61 22.57 23.34 24.91
C LEU A 61 22.67 22.25 25.97
N ALA A 62 22.38 20.98 25.63
CA ALA A 62 22.57 19.85 26.55
C ALA A 62 24.05 19.64 26.92
N TRP A 63 24.96 20.03 26.03
CA TRP A 63 26.40 19.96 26.27
C TRP A 63 26.91 21.15 27.09
N VAL A 64 26.36 22.36 26.90
CA VAL A 64 26.73 23.61 27.60
C VAL A 64 26.07 23.72 28.98
N PHE A 65 24.78 23.45 29.07
CA PHE A 65 24.04 23.38 30.32
C PHE A 65 24.16 21.97 30.86
N GLU A 66 25.18 21.73 31.69
CA GLU A 66 25.25 20.53 32.52
C GLU A 66 23.99 20.48 33.39
N VAL A 67 22.96 19.72 32.98
CA VAL A 67 21.80 19.38 33.81
C VAL A 67 22.25 18.33 34.84
N GLY A 68 23.17 18.74 35.70
CA GLY A 68 23.57 18.03 36.91
C GLY A 68 22.61 18.41 38.05
N PRO A 69 22.12 17.46 38.85
CA PRO A 69 21.16 17.72 39.93
C PRO A 69 21.74 18.50 41.12
N GLU A 70 22.90 19.14 41.00
CA GLU A 70 23.60 19.75 42.13
C GLU A 70 23.97 21.20 41.81
N GLY A 71 23.07 22.12 42.16
CA GLY A 71 23.44 23.49 42.42
C GLY A 71 24.49 23.53 43.55
N VAL A 72 25.60 24.19 43.28
CA VAL A 72 26.65 24.66 44.21
C VAL A 72 26.66 23.94 45.57
N ARG A 73 27.49 22.90 45.73
CA ARG A 73 28.08 22.58 47.04
C ARG A 73 29.56 22.25 46.95
N VAL A 74 30.25 22.86 47.90
CA VAL A 74 31.68 22.79 48.18
C VAL A 74 32.11 21.34 48.36
N ASP A 75 33.24 21.02 47.72
CA ASP A 75 34.00 19.79 47.85
C ASP A 75 34.07 19.29 49.30
N ASN A 76 33.76 18.02 49.50
CA ASN A 76 34.26 17.23 50.62
C ASN A 76 34.34 15.78 50.17
N GLY A 77 35.54 15.42 49.70
CA GLY A 77 35.88 14.10 49.18
C GLY A 77 35.37 12.93 50.02
N LYS A 78 34.64 12.04 49.35
CA LYS A 78 34.64 10.59 49.58
C LYS A 78 34.02 9.90 48.38
N SER A 79 34.79 8.96 47.85
CA SER A 79 34.53 8.16 46.66
C SER A 79 33.24 7.33 46.70
N GLN A 80 32.57 7.27 45.55
CA GLN A 80 31.97 6.07 44.96
C GLN A 80 31.04 5.20 45.84
N ARG A 81 29.71 5.40 45.74
CA ARG A 81 28.71 4.33 45.53
C ARG A 81 27.26 4.86 45.44
N ASP A 82 26.48 4.10 44.67
CA ASP A 82 25.02 4.02 44.57
C ASP A 82 24.27 5.06 43.74
N ALA A 83 24.08 4.72 42.45
CA ALA A 83 22.97 5.23 41.66
C ALA A 83 21.65 4.92 42.39
N GLY A 84 21.05 5.95 42.99
CA GLY A 84 19.87 5.81 43.83
C GLY A 84 18.68 5.13 43.08
N PRO A 85 17.78 4.45 43.81
CA PRO A 85 16.64 3.71 43.24
C PRO A 85 15.73 4.52 42.31
N GLN A 86 15.80 5.85 42.36
CA GLN A 86 14.92 6.78 41.65
C GLN A 86 15.28 6.97 40.17
N ALA A 87 16.58 6.95 39.81
CA ALA A 87 17.02 7.05 38.42
C ALA A 87 16.72 5.78 37.62
N ARG A 88 16.81 4.60 38.27
CA ARG A 88 16.45 3.31 37.66
C ARG A 88 14.94 3.17 37.43
N ARG A 89 14.11 3.76 38.30
CA ARG A 89 12.65 3.75 38.15
C ARG A 89 12.19 4.56 36.93
N LEU A 90 12.83 5.71 36.67
CA LEU A 90 12.52 6.53 35.50
C LEU A 90 12.85 5.78 34.20
N ASP A 91 14.03 5.15 34.10
CA ASP A 91 14.40 4.36 32.91
C ASP A 91 13.48 3.14 32.69
N VAL A 92 12.97 2.52 33.76
CA VAL A 92 11.99 1.42 33.68
C VAL A 92 10.60 1.93 33.25
N ILE A 93 10.21 3.14 33.68
CA ILE A 93 8.95 3.76 33.25
C ILE A 93 9.01 4.13 31.77
N THR A 94 10.11 4.72 31.28
CA THR A 94 10.26 5.00 29.84
C THR A 94 10.30 3.72 29.01
N LEU A 95 11.05 2.70 29.45
CA LEU A 95 11.08 1.42 28.77
C LEU A 95 9.71 0.74 28.77
N GLY A 96 9.00 0.78 29.90
CA GLY A 96 7.64 0.26 30.03
C GLY A 96 6.65 1.00 29.13
N ALA A 97 6.75 2.33 29.01
CA ALA A 97 5.93 3.12 28.11
C ALA A 97 6.20 2.79 26.64
N VAL A 98 7.47 2.63 26.25
CA VAL A 98 7.83 2.21 24.88
C VAL A 98 7.31 0.81 24.58
N VAL A 99 7.48 -0.15 25.50
CA VAL A 99 6.96 -1.51 25.35
C VAL A 99 5.43 -1.51 25.28
N LEU A 100 4.75 -0.69 26.09
CA LEU A 100 3.29 -0.54 26.05
C LEU A 100 2.82 0.02 24.70
N VAL A 101 3.49 1.06 24.17
CA VAL A 101 3.17 1.62 22.84
C VAL A 101 3.39 0.60 21.74
N VAL A 102 4.50 -0.16 21.78
CA VAL A 102 4.78 -1.23 20.82
C VAL A 102 3.73 -2.34 20.92
N LEU A 103 3.34 -2.76 22.13
CA LEU A 103 2.30 -3.76 22.34
C LEU A 103 0.93 -3.26 21.87
N LEU A 104 0.60 -1.99 22.09
CA LEU A 104 -0.63 -1.38 21.57
C LEU A 104 -0.63 -1.29 20.04
N MET A 105 0.53 -0.99 19.42
CA MET A 105 0.70 -1.03 17.96
C MET A 105 0.48 -2.44 17.40
N ILE A 106 1.11 -3.45 18.02
CA ILE A 106 0.94 -4.85 17.63
C ILE A 106 -0.53 -5.28 17.81
N ALA A 107 -1.17 -4.88 18.91
CA ALA A 107 -2.58 -5.19 19.16
C ALA A 107 -3.53 -4.51 18.17
N GLN A 108 -3.23 -3.29 17.69
CA GLN A 108 -4.00 -2.64 16.63
C GLN A 108 -3.75 -3.27 15.25
N GLN A 109 -2.54 -3.77 15.01
CA GLN A 109 -2.17 -4.39 13.74
C GLN A 109 -2.71 -5.83 13.61
N LEU A 110 -2.75 -6.60 14.71
CA LEU A 110 -3.30 -7.95 14.76
C LEU A 110 -4.79 -8.01 15.17
N GLY A 111 -5.30 -6.98 15.84
CA GLY A 111 -6.67 -6.92 16.36
C GLY A 111 -7.76 -7.20 15.31
N PRO A 112 -7.79 -6.48 14.16
CA PRO A 112 -8.80 -6.72 13.14
C PRO A 112 -8.64 -8.10 12.49
N ALA A 113 -7.43 -8.65 12.39
CA ALA A 113 -7.17 -9.97 11.81
C ALA A 113 -7.61 -11.14 12.73
N LEU A 114 -7.61 -10.95 14.06
CA LEU A 114 -7.99 -11.98 15.03
C LEU A 114 -9.45 -11.87 15.50
N LEU A 115 -10.01 -10.65 15.59
CA LEU A 115 -11.40 -10.41 16.04
C LEU A 115 -12.40 -10.32 14.89
N SER A 116 -11.93 -10.22 13.65
CA SER A 116 -12.77 -10.43 12.46
C SER A 116 -12.53 -11.86 12.02
N PRO A 117 -13.23 -12.88 12.57
CA PRO A 117 -13.38 -14.11 11.81
C PRO A 117 -14.06 -13.67 10.53
N GLN A 118 -13.29 -13.53 9.45
CA GLN A 118 -13.84 -13.59 8.11
C GLN A 118 -14.65 -14.89 8.14
N PRO A 119 -15.99 -14.83 8.16
CA PRO A 119 -16.74 -16.06 8.01
C PRO A 119 -16.16 -16.69 6.75
N PRO A 120 -15.73 -17.96 6.74
CA PRO A 120 -15.60 -18.64 5.45
C PRO A 120 -16.91 -18.33 4.76
N ALA A 121 -16.81 -17.63 3.61
CA ALA A 121 -17.93 -16.99 2.94
C ALA A 121 -19.14 -17.84 3.25
N ALA A 122 -20.05 -17.31 4.08
CA ALA A 122 -21.24 -18.07 4.43
C ALA A 122 -21.70 -18.57 3.08
N GLU A 123 -21.75 -19.89 2.93
CA GLU A 123 -22.34 -20.47 1.75
C GLU A 123 -23.74 -19.85 1.77
N GLU A 124 -23.91 -18.75 1.05
CA GLU A 124 -25.12 -18.49 0.32
C GLU A 124 -25.21 -19.71 -0.60
N THR A 125 -25.64 -20.80 0.03
CA THR A 125 -26.64 -21.69 -0.49
C THR A 125 -27.71 -20.74 -0.98
N VAL A 126 -27.48 -20.24 -2.20
CA VAL A 126 -28.50 -19.83 -3.11
C VAL A 126 -29.42 -21.04 -3.08
N SER A 127 -30.48 -20.93 -2.27
CA SER A 127 -31.60 -21.82 -2.33
C SER A 127 -32.19 -21.53 -3.69
N VAL A 128 -31.62 -22.18 -4.70
CA VAL A 128 -32.22 -22.34 -6.01
C VAL A 128 -33.46 -23.15 -5.68
N ARG A 129 -34.53 -22.45 -5.31
CA ARG A 129 -35.87 -22.99 -5.33
C ARG A 129 -35.99 -23.55 -6.75
N PRO A 130 -36.10 -24.87 -6.94
CA PRO A 130 -36.36 -25.39 -8.26
C PRO A 130 -37.61 -24.66 -8.73
N THR A 131 -37.45 -23.81 -9.74
CA THR A 131 -38.59 -23.34 -10.48
C THR A 131 -39.09 -24.61 -11.14
N GLU A 132 -40.15 -25.19 -10.59
CA GLU A 132 -40.89 -26.25 -11.25
C GLU A 132 -41.25 -25.69 -12.63
N LEU A 133 -40.52 -26.16 -13.64
CA LEU A 133 -40.86 -25.90 -15.03
C LEU A 133 -42.33 -26.31 -15.19
N PRO A 134 -43.21 -25.44 -15.71
CA PRO A 134 -44.51 -25.92 -16.17
C PRO A 134 -44.25 -27.04 -17.20
N PRO A 135 -45.04 -28.12 -17.20
CA PRO A 135 -44.84 -29.21 -18.15
C PRO A 135 -45.01 -28.64 -19.56
N ALA A 136 -43.89 -28.54 -20.28
CA ALA A 136 -43.91 -28.20 -21.69
C ALA A 136 -44.69 -29.30 -22.44
N PRO A 137 -45.64 -28.94 -23.30
CA PRO A 137 -46.33 -29.92 -24.12
C PRO A 137 -45.30 -30.66 -24.96
N ALA A 138 -45.41 -31.99 -25.02
CA ALA A 138 -44.64 -32.82 -25.92
C ALA A 138 -44.96 -32.44 -27.38
N ALA A 139 -44.26 -31.44 -27.89
CA ALA A 139 -44.14 -31.16 -29.32
C ALA A 139 -42.69 -31.46 -29.68
N GLN A 140 -42.51 -32.60 -30.34
CA GLN A 140 -41.28 -32.94 -31.05
C GLN A 140 -41.09 -31.89 -32.16
N VAL A 141 -40.46 -30.77 -31.83
CA VAL A 141 -39.78 -29.96 -32.84
C VAL A 141 -38.56 -30.78 -33.27
N PRO A 142 -38.41 -31.11 -34.57
CA PRO A 142 -37.14 -31.62 -35.06
C PRO A 142 -36.05 -30.65 -34.60
N VAL A 143 -35.07 -31.15 -33.85
CA VAL A 143 -33.84 -30.41 -33.62
C VAL A 143 -33.14 -30.35 -34.96
N GLU A 144 -33.46 -29.31 -35.73
CA GLU A 144 -32.61 -28.84 -36.80
C GLU A 144 -31.23 -28.62 -36.17
N PRO A 145 -30.16 -29.24 -36.69
CA PRO A 145 -28.84 -29.05 -36.12
C PRO A 145 -28.59 -27.55 -36.08
N ALA A 146 -28.34 -27.03 -34.88
CA ALA A 146 -27.86 -25.66 -34.72
C ALA A 146 -26.73 -25.46 -35.74
N PRO A 147 -26.77 -24.39 -36.55
CA PRO A 147 -25.72 -24.16 -37.53
C PRO A 147 -24.40 -24.23 -36.77
N GLU A 148 -23.50 -25.07 -37.27
CA GLU A 148 -22.11 -25.13 -36.83
C GLU A 148 -21.63 -23.69 -36.65
N ALA A 149 -21.23 -23.33 -35.43
CA ALA A 149 -20.86 -21.97 -35.09
C ALA A 149 -19.84 -21.46 -36.13
N ASP A 150 -20.18 -20.31 -36.73
CA ASP A 150 -19.48 -19.67 -37.82
C ASP A 150 -17.94 -19.69 -37.57
N PRO A 151 -17.10 -20.09 -38.54
CA PRO A 151 -15.65 -19.95 -38.43
C PRO A 151 -15.30 -18.51 -38.05
N TRP A 152 -14.69 -18.33 -36.87
CA TRP A 152 -14.20 -17.08 -36.27
C TRP A 152 -14.46 -15.83 -37.13
N ILE A 153 -15.63 -15.21 -36.94
CA ILE A 153 -15.90 -13.87 -37.47
C ILE A 153 -15.81 -12.90 -36.28
N PRO A 154 -14.64 -12.27 -36.04
CA PRO A 154 -14.53 -11.28 -34.99
C PRO A 154 -15.49 -10.12 -35.28
N SER A 155 -16.26 -9.71 -34.27
CA SER A 155 -17.19 -8.60 -34.43
C SER A 155 -16.43 -7.31 -34.77
N PRO A 156 -16.76 -6.60 -35.87
CA PRO A 156 -16.09 -5.35 -36.21
C PRO A 156 -16.29 -4.32 -35.09
N GLY A 157 -15.22 -4.02 -34.34
CA GLY A 157 -15.29 -3.17 -33.15
C GLY A 157 -15.20 -3.91 -31.80
N SER A 158 -14.89 -5.20 -31.78
CA SER A 158 -14.54 -5.90 -30.53
C SER A 158 -13.09 -5.62 -30.12
N ILE A 159 -12.89 -5.35 -28.82
CA ILE A 159 -11.60 -5.01 -28.23
C ILE A 159 -11.41 -5.76 -26.90
N ALA A 160 -10.23 -6.35 -26.73
CA ALA A 160 -9.74 -6.82 -25.44
C ALA A 160 -8.59 -5.93 -25.00
N ALA A 161 -8.57 -5.46 -23.76
CA ALA A 161 -7.35 -4.91 -23.17
C ALA A 161 -6.69 -6.01 -22.36
N LEU A 162 -5.44 -6.35 -22.65
CA LEU A 162 -4.69 -7.29 -21.81
C LEU A 162 -4.21 -6.60 -20.53
N PRO A 163 -3.98 -7.36 -19.44
CA PRO A 163 -3.45 -6.80 -18.20
C PRO A 163 -2.14 -6.06 -18.47
N PHE A 164 -2.07 -4.80 -18.01
CA PHE A 164 -0.92 -3.95 -18.30
C PHE A 164 0.32 -4.41 -17.52
N ALA A 165 1.46 -4.45 -18.20
CA ALA A 165 2.72 -4.82 -17.57
C ALA A 165 3.18 -3.75 -16.58
N ASN A 166 3.60 -4.16 -15.37
CA ASN A 166 4.21 -3.25 -14.41
C ASN A 166 5.70 -3.07 -14.70
N ARG A 167 6.11 -1.87 -15.15
CA ARG A 167 7.51 -1.48 -15.40
C ARG A 167 8.10 -0.60 -14.28
N SER A 168 7.45 -0.56 -13.13
CA SER A 168 7.91 0.20 -11.96
C SER A 168 8.94 -0.60 -11.16
N ALA A 169 9.78 0.08 -10.38
CA ALA A 169 10.82 -0.57 -9.58
C ALA A 169 10.29 -1.36 -8.36
N HIS A 170 9.08 -1.03 -7.90
CA HIS A 170 8.48 -1.65 -6.71
C HIS A 170 7.26 -2.49 -7.07
N ALA A 171 7.20 -3.70 -6.50
CA ALA A 171 6.10 -4.66 -6.68
C ALA A 171 4.76 -4.12 -6.15
N ASP A 172 4.79 -3.27 -5.12
CA ASP A 172 3.61 -2.65 -4.51
C ASP A 172 2.78 -1.81 -5.52
N ASN A 173 3.38 -1.42 -6.65
CA ASN A 173 2.66 -0.72 -7.71
C ASN A 173 1.70 -1.62 -8.49
N LYS A 174 1.69 -2.94 -8.29
CA LYS A 174 0.78 -3.85 -9.01
C LYS A 174 -0.68 -3.43 -8.86
N PHE A 175 -1.13 -3.12 -7.63
CA PHE A 175 -2.50 -2.66 -7.40
C PHE A 175 -2.84 -1.36 -8.14
N PHE A 176 -1.86 -0.46 -8.26
CA PHE A 176 -2.02 0.77 -9.03
C PHE A 176 -2.16 0.47 -10.53
N VAL A 177 -1.32 -0.44 -11.06
CA VAL A 177 -1.40 -0.85 -12.48
C VAL A 177 -2.72 -1.56 -12.77
N ASP A 178 -3.15 -2.48 -11.90
CA ASP A 178 -4.45 -3.15 -11.99
C ASP A 178 -5.60 -2.12 -11.97
N GLY A 179 -5.52 -1.09 -11.11
CA GLY A 179 -6.52 -0.03 -11.05
C GLY A 179 -6.60 0.82 -12.32
N ILE A 180 -5.45 1.16 -12.93
CA ILE A 180 -5.41 1.87 -14.22
C ILE A 180 -6.00 1.01 -15.35
N HIS A 181 -5.75 -0.29 -15.33
CA HIS A 181 -6.32 -1.24 -16.28
C HIS A 181 -7.85 -1.33 -16.15
N ASP A 182 -8.36 -1.36 -14.92
CA ASP A 182 -9.81 -1.41 -14.66
C ASP A 182 -10.53 -0.13 -15.09
N GLU A 183 -9.90 1.03 -14.86
CA GLU A 183 -10.41 2.32 -15.34
C GLU A 183 -10.42 2.38 -16.87
N LEU A 184 -9.39 1.84 -17.52
CA LEU A 184 -9.32 1.78 -18.98
C LEU A 184 -10.43 0.92 -19.57
N LEU A 185 -10.67 -0.27 -19.03
CA LEU A 185 -11.80 -1.12 -19.45
C LEU A 185 -13.14 -0.40 -19.25
N THR A 186 -13.28 0.33 -18.15
CA THR A 186 -14.47 1.14 -17.85
C THR A 186 -14.68 2.24 -18.90
N GLU A 187 -13.62 2.98 -19.24
CA GLU A 187 -13.68 4.06 -20.24
C GLU A 187 -13.93 3.52 -21.66
N LEU A 188 -13.31 2.41 -22.04
CA LEU A 188 -13.59 1.74 -23.31
C LEU A 188 -15.05 1.29 -23.38
N ALA A 189 -15.61 0.75 -22.30
CA ALA A 189 -16.99 0.25 -22.25
C ALA A 189 -18.04 1.37 -22.33
N ARG A 190 -17.69 2.63 -22.03
CA ARG A 190 -18.60 3.77 -22.26
C ARG A 190 -18.86 4.02 -23.75
N ASN A 191 -17.93 3.62 -24.63
CA ASN A 191 -18.09 3.76 -26.07
C ASN A 191 -18.97 2.62 -26.62
N ARG A 192 -20.22 2.94 -26.96
CA ARG A 192 -21.19 1.96 -27.48
C ARG A 192 -20.83 1.35 -28.83
N ALA A 193 -19.86 1.92 -29.55
CA ALA A 193 -19.35 1.34 -30.79
C ALA A 193 -18.34 0.20 -30.54
N LEU A 194 -17.86 0.05 -29.30
CA LEU A 194 -16.90 -0.99 -28.93
C LEU A 194 -17.58 -2.10 -28.13
N THR A 195 -17.31 -3.35 -28.50
CA THR A 195 -17.61 -4.51 -27.65
C THR A 195 -16.37 -4.85 -26.85
N VAL A 196 -16.37 -4.50 -25.57
CA VAL A 196 -15.23 -4.68 -24.68
C VAL A 196 -15.32 -6.02 -23.96
N ILE A 197 -14.25 -6.82 -24.02
CA ILE A 197 -14.16 -8.08 -23.30
C ILE A 197 -14.05 -7.84 -21.80
N SER A 198 -14.71 -8.70 -21.01
CA SER A 198 -14.76 -8.56 -19.57
C SER A 198 -13.38 -8.68 -18.93
N ARG A 199 -13.18 -7.94 -17.83
CA ARG A 199 -11.97 -7.99 -17.01
C ARG A 199 -11.57 -9.43 -16.65
N THR A 200 -12.51 -10.23 -16.14
CA THR A 200 -12.22 -11.60 -15.68
C THR A 200 -11.67 -12.47 -16.80
N SER A 201 -12.18 -12.30 -18.02
CA SER A 201 -11.72 -13.05 -19.20
C SER A 201 -10.30 -12.66 -19.62
N VAL A 202 -9.96 -11.36 -19.61
CA VAL A 202 -8.61 -10.91 -20.00
C VAL A 202 -7.56 -11.18 -18.92
N MET A 203 -7.97 -11.26 -17.65
CA MET A 203 -7.07 -11.55 -16.53
C MET A 203 -6.43 -12.94 -16.59
N GLU A 204 -7.02 -13.88 -17.32
CA GLU A 204 -6.43 -15.21 -17.59
C GLU A 204 -5.13 -15.12 -18.39
N TYR A 205 -4.90 -14.00 -19.07
CA TYR A 205 -3.76 -13.77 -19.96
C TYR A 205 -2.68 -12.87 -19.34
N ALA A 206 -2.74 -12.55 -18.05
CA ALA A 206 -1.82 -11.61 -17.40
C ALA A 206 -0.33 -11.99 -17.54
N ASP A 207 -0.02 -13.28 -17.48
CA ASP A 207 1.33 -13.84 -17.58
C ASP A 207 1.42 -14.86 -18.74
N THR A 208 0.63 -14.64 -19.80
CA THR A 208 0.58 -15.56 -20.94
C THR A 208 1.86 -15.51 -21.77
N VAL A 209 2.17 -16.64 -22.40
CA VAL A 209 3.21 -16.76 -23.44
C VAL A 209 2.62 -16.96 -24.84
N LYS A 210 1.29 -16.99 -24.95
CA LYS A 210 0.58 -17.11 -26.23
C LYS A 210 0.82 -15.86 -27.06
N ASN A 211 0.82 -16.02 -28.38
CA ASN A 211 0.84 -14.86 -29.28
C ASN A 211 -0.54 -14.18 -29.31
N LEU A 212 -0.57 -12.91 -29.72
CA LEU A 212 -1.80 -12.12 -29.71
C LEU A 212 -2.87 -12.66 -30.65
N ARG A 213 -2.46 -13.31 -31.76
CA ARG A 213 -3.41 -13.91 -32.71
C ARG A 213 -4.20 -15.06 -32.08
N GLU A 214 -3.53 -15.92 -31.33
CA GLU A 214 -4.17 -16.99 -30.56
C GLU A 214 -5.14 -16.41 -29.52
N ILE A 215 -4.68 -15.41 -28.75
CA ILE A 215 -5.49 -14.77 -27.71
C ILE A 215 -6.73 -14.11 -28.33
N GLY A 216 -6.58 -13.41 -29.45
CA GLY A 216 -7.69 -12.78 -30.15
C GLY A 216 -8.70 -13.77 -30.73
N THR A 217 -8.23 -14.95 -31.13
CA THR A 217 -9.09 -16.04 -31.57
C THR A 217 -9.90 -16.61 -30.40
N GLU A 218 -9.25 -16.87 -29.27
CA GLU A 218 -9.89 -17.38 -28.05
C GLU A 218 -10.91 -16.39 -27.46
N LEU A 219 -10.56 -15.11 -27.44
CA LEU A 219 -11.42 -14.03 -26.94
C LEU A 219 -12.47 -13.56 -27.96
N GLY A 220 -12.38 -13.98 -29.23
CA GLY A 220 -13.28 -13.55 -30.29
C GLY A 220 -13.19 -12.06 -30.63
N VAL A 221 -12.00 -11.46 -30.51
CA VAL A 221 -11.79 -10.01 -30.72
C VAL A 221 -11.08 -9.66 -32.01
N ALA A 222 -11.45 -8.52 -32.59
CA ALA A 222 -10.76 -7.95 -33.74
C ALA A 222 -9.49 -7.21 -33.34
N ASN A 223 -9.49 -6.56 -32.16
CA ASN A 223 -8.38 -5.74 -31.71
C ASN A 223 -7.97 -6.11 -30.29
N ILE A 224 -6.68 -6.04 -30.01
CA ILE A 224 -6.10 -6.21 -28.68
C ILE A 224 -5.35 -4.94 -28.31
N LEU A 225 -5.58 -4.48 -27.09
CA LEU A 225 -4.90 -3.34 -26.51
C LEU A 225 -3.88 -3.85 -25.49
N GLU A 226 -2.61 -3.58 -25.76
CA GLU A 226 -1.50 -3.92 -24.85
C GLU A 226 -0.88 -2.67 -24.29
N GLY A 227 -0.30 -2.79 -23.10
CA GLY A 227 0.33 -1.63 -22.49
C GLY A 227 1.20 -1.96 -21.30
N ALA A 228 1.91 -0.92 -20.86
CA ALA A 228 2.73 -0.97 -19.68
C ALA A 228 2.59 0.34 -18.89
N VAL A 229 2.59 0.21 -17.57
CA VAL A 229 2.54 1.34 -16.64
C VAL A 229 3.83 1.36 -15.84
N GLN A 230 4.42 2.55 -15.76
CA GLN A 230 5.58 2.81 -14.91
C GLN A 230 5.27 4.01 -14.01
N ARG A 231 5.43 3.81 -12.71
CA ARG A 231 5.31 4.86 -11.70
C ARG A 231 6.67 5.14 -11.07
N SER A 232 7.03 6.43 -11.00
CA SER A 232 8.23 6.92 -10.32
C SER A 232 7.87 8.15 -9.49
N GLY A 233 7.76 7.97 -8.17
CA GLY A 233 7.22 8.99 -7.27
C GLY A 233 5.80 9.42 -7.70
N ASP A 234 5.68 10.68 -8.06
CA ASP A 234 4.42 11.32 -8.47
C ASP A 234 4.20 11.32 -10.00
N GLN A 235 5.12 10.73 -10.77
CA GLN A 235 5.00 10.64 -12.23
C GLN A 235 4.54 9.26 -12.66
N VAL A 236 3.58 9.24 -13.59
CA VAL A 236 3.06 8.02 -14.21
C VAL A 236 3.29 8.10 -15.71
N ARG A 237 3.93 7.07 -16.26
CA ARG A 237 4.11 6.85 -17.69
C ARG A 237 3.29 5.64 -18.10
N ILE A 238 2.39 5.84 -19.05
CA ILE A 238 1.56 4.78 -19.64
C ILE A 238 1.93 4.69 -21.12
N THR A 239 2.25 3.49 -21.58
CA THR A 239 2.43 3.18 -23.00
C THR A 239 1.34 2.21 -23.40
N VAL A 240 0.61 2.52 -24.46
CA VAL A 240 -0.50 1.71 -24.97
C VAL A 240 -0.33 1.52 -26.46
N GLN A 241 -0.63 0.32 -26.95
CA GLN A 241 -0.65 -0.03 -28.36
C GLN A 241 -1.97 -0.73 -28.66
N LEU A 242 -2.55 -0.43 -29.81
CA LEU A 242 -3.71 -1.12 -30.35
C LEU A 242 -3.19 -1.98 -31.51
N ILE A 243 -3.49 -3.27 -31.45
CA ILE A 243 -2.97 -4.28 -32.35
C ILE A 243 -4.16 -5.02 -32.97
N ASP A 244 -4.13 -5.20 -34.29
CA ASP A 244 -5.10 -6.04 -35.00
C ASP A 244 -4.81 -7.51 -34.69
N ALA A 245 -5.79 -8.20 -34.10
CA ALA A 245 -5.61 -9.58 -33.63
C ALA A 245 -5.40 -10.59 -34.77
N SER A 246 -5.84 -10.28 -35.99
CA SER A 246 -5.65 -11.17 -37.15
C SER A 246 -4.23 -11.08 -37.69
N THR A 247 -3.67 -9.86 -37.73
CA THR A 247 -2.38 -9.58 -38.36
C THR A 247 -1.21 -9.47 -37.39
N ASP A 248 -1.48 -9.26 -36.10
CA ASP A 248 -0.47 -8.97 -35.07
C ASP A 248 0.34 -7.69 -35.40
N ALA A 249 -0.38 -6.64 -35.86
CA ALA A 249 0.19 -5.37 -36.34
C ALA A 249 -0.63 -4.14 -35.94
#